data_AF-A0A101GGB6-F1
#
_entry.id   AF-A0A101GGB6-F1
#
_cell.length_a   1.000
_cell.length_b   1.000
_cell.length_c   1.000
_cell.angle_alpha   90.00
_cell.angle_beta   90.00
_cell.angle_gamma   90.00
#
_symmetry.space_group_name_H-M   'P 1'
#
loop_
_entity.id
_entity.type
_entity.pdbx_description
1 polymer ?
#
loop_
_entity_poly.entity_id
_entity_poly.type
_entity_poly.pdbx_seq_one_letter_code
_entity_poly.pdbx_strand_id
1 'polypeptide(L)' 'ELPSYYTGPTLLLKGEFSNYVTDNDISILYEHFPLLKEVIIHNAGHWLHADNPQEFFEQTWQFLNS' A
#
# COMPACT_ATOMS: atom_id res chain seq x y z
N GLU A 1 15.32 17.19 16.56
CA GLU A 1 14.18 17.04 15.62
C GLU A 1 13.61 15.65 15.81
N LEU A 2 12.29 15.50 15.80
CA LEU A 2 11.69 14.17 15.83
C LEU A 2 11.99 13.48 14.49
N PRO A 3 12.22 12.16 14.47
CA PRO A 3 12.38 11.44 13.22
C PRO A 3 11.14 11.69 12.33
N SER A 4 11.36 12.10 11.08
CA SER A 4 10.29 12.34 10.09
C SER A 4 9.76 11.05 9.47
N TYR A 5 9.94 9.92 10.16
CA TYR A 5 9.60 8.58 9.68
C TYR A 5 8.76 7.84 10.73
N TYR A 6 7.78 7.08 10.25
CA TYR A 6 6.91 6.22 11.05
C TYR A 6 7.46 4.80 11.09
N THR A 7 7.77 4.32 12.28
CA THR A 7 8.39 2.99 12.49
C THR A 7 7.39 1.87 12.74
N GLY A 8 6.09 2.12 12.59
CA GLY A 8 5.07 1.09 12.71
C GLY A 8 4.89 0.31 11.41
N PRO A 9 4.29 -0.90 11.48
CA PRO A 9 3.87 -1.62 10.29
C PRO A 9 3.00 -0.73 9.40
N THR A 10 3.26 -0.73 8.10
CA THR A 10 2.53 0.08 7.11
C THR A 10 2.24 -0.78 5.89
N LEU A 11 1.02 -0.73 5.37
CA LEU A 11 0.62 -1.44 4.16
C LEU A 11 0.26 -0.42 3.06
N LEU A 12 0.92 -0.53 1.91
CA LEU A 12 0.54 0.16 0.68
C LEU A 12 -0.17 -0.82 -0.24
N LEU A 13 -1.44 -0.52 -0.57
CA LEU A 13 -2.21 -1.26 -1.57
C LEU A 13 -2.33 -0.42 -2.84
N LYS A 14 -1.87 -0.96 -3.98
CA LYS A 14 -1.90 -0.31 -5.29
C LYS A 14 -2.60 -1.22 -6.31
N GLY A 15 -3.51 -0.68 -7.12
CA GLY A 15 -4.09 -1.44 -8.22
C GLY A 15 -3.08 -1.67 -9.35
N GLU A 16 -3.08 -2.86 -9.93
CA GLU A 16 -2.21 -3.27 -11.04
C GLU A 16 -2.21 -2.30 -12.24
N PHE A 17 -3.37 -1.70 -12.55
CA PHE A 17 -3.54 -0.76 -13.66
C PHE A 17 -3.56 0.71 -13.22
N SER A 18 -3.22 0.99 -11.95
CA SER A 18 -3.19 2.35 -11.40
C SER A 18 -1.82 3.01 -11.60
N ASN A 19 -1.82 4.14 -12.30
CA ASN A 19 -0.62 4.98 -12.49
C ASN A 19 -0.55 6.17 -11.49
N TYR A 20 -1.38 6.17 -10.45
CA TYR A 20 -1.43 7.27 -9.47
C TYR A 20 -0.28 7.22 -8.47
N VAL A 21 0.26 6.04 -8.21
CA VAL A 21 1.40 5.81 -7.32
C VAL A 21 2.54 5.25 -8.16
N THR A 22 3.53 6.10 -8.42
CA THR A 22 4.70 5.77 -9.24
C THR A 22 5.78 5.10 -8.40
N ASP A 23 6.75 4.46 -9.06
CA ASP A 23 7.89 3.84 -8.38
C ASP A 23 8.75 4.88 -7.62
N ASN A 24 8.76 6.13 -8.10
CA ASN A 24 9.41 7.24 -7.38
C ASN A 24 8.67 7.59 -6.09
N ASP A 25 7.33 7.61 -6.12
CA ASP A 25 6.53 7.84 -4.91
C ASP A 25 6.75 6.71 -3.90
N ILE A 26 6.80 5.46 -4.37
CA ILE A 26 7.09 4.29 -3.54
C ILE A 26 8.47 4.41 -2.89
N SER A 27 9.49 4.85 -3.65
CA SER A 27 10.84 5.08 -3.13
C SER A 27 10.85 6.09 -1.99
N ILE A 28 10.14 7.22 -2.15
CA ILE A 28 9.97 8.25 -1.11
C ILE A 28 9.20 7.68 0.09
N LEU A 29 8.16 6.88 -0.12
CA LEU A 29 7.41 6.26 0.96
C LEU A 29 8.29 5.34 1.80
N TYR A 30 9.24 4.60 1.23
CA TYR A 30 10.18 3.79 2.01
C TYR A 30 11.11 4.62 2.92
N GLU A 31 11.42 5.87 2.56
CA GLU A 31 12.18 6.78 3.43
C GLU A 31 11.39 7.20 4.68
N HIS A 32 10.06 7.36 4.53
CA HIS A 32 9.17 7.76 5.61
C HIS A 32 8.53 6.59 6.37
N PHE A 33 8.45 5.41 5.76
CA PHE A 33 7.82 4.21 6.29
C PHE A 33 8.77 3.01 6.13
N PRO A 34 9.79 2.87 6.98
CA PRO A 34 10.82 1.82 6.81
C PRO A 34 10.28 0.37 6.89
N LEU A 35 9.10 0.17 7.50
CA LEU A 35 8.41 -1.11 7.60
C LEU A 35 7.22 -1.22 6.62
N LEU A 36 7.26 -0.46 5.52
CA LEU A 36 6.25 -0.53 4.48
C LEU A 36 6.25 -1.91 3.81
N LYS A 37 5.07 -2.49 3.67
CA LYS A 37 4.80 -3.61 2.78
C LYS A 37 3.96 -3.11 1.61
N GLU A 38 4.49 -3.26 0.41
CA GLU A 38 3.75 -3.00 -0.82
C GLU A 38 3.03 -4.27 -1.28
N VAL A 39 1.77 -4.13 -1.69
CA VAL A 39 0.99 -5.19 -2.33
C VAL A 39 0.23 -4.61 -3.53
N ILE A 40 0.31 -5.32 -4.66
CA ILE A 40 -0.47 -5.03 -5.86
C ILE A 40 -1.79 -5.80 -5.77
N ILE A 41 -2.90 -5.08 -5.93
CA ILE A 41 -4.24 -5.65 -6.09
C ILE A 41 -4.45 -5.94 -7.57
N HIS A 42 -4.68 -7.21 -7.92
CA HIS A 42 -4.78 -7.67 -9.29
C HIS A 42 -6.10 -7.23 -9.93
N ASN A 43 -6.07 -7.01 -11.24
CA ASN A 43 -7.24 -6.59 -12.03
C ASN A 43 -7.90 -5.29 -11.54
N ALA A 44 -7.16 -4.41 -10.88
CA ALA A 44 -7.67 -3.19 -10.26
C ALA A 44 -6.99 -1.93 -10.78
N GLY A 45 -7.76 -0.85 -10.93
CA GLY A 45 -7.28 0.50 -11.19
C GLY A 45 -7.09 1.29 -9.90
N HIS A 46 -7.37 2.59 -9.94
CA HIS A 46 -7.21 3.46 -8.78
C HIS A 46 -8.20 3.13 -7.65
N TRP A 47 -9.39 2.64 -8.00
CA TRP A 47 -10.44 2.28 -7.04
C TRP A 47 -10.41 0.79 -6.71
N LEU A 48 -9.26 0.31 -6.24
CA LEU A 48 -9.02 -1.09 -5.85
C LEU A 48 -10.11 -1.73 -4.97
N HIS A 49 -10.68 -0.99 -4.04
CA HIS A 49 -11.77 -1.46 -3.18
C HIS A 49 -13.09 -1.71 -3.93
N ALA A 50 -13.29 -1.08 -5.10
CA ALA A 50 -14.44 -1.29 -5.97
C ALA A 50 -14.12 -2.27 -7.11
N ASP A 51 -12.90 -2.22 -7.67
CA ASP A 51 -12.49 -3.04 -8.80
C ASP A 51 -12.22 -4.51 -8.39
N ASN A 52 -11.56 -4.73 -7.24
CA ASN A 52 -11.33 -6.06 -6.68
C ASN A 52 -11.53 -6.04 -5.15
N PRO A 53 -12.80 -5.94 -4.69
CA PRO A 53 -13.13 -5.81 -3.27
C PRO A 53 -12.65 -6.99 -2.42
N GLN A 54 -12.62 -8.19 -3.00
CA GLN A 54 -12.23 -9.41 -2.28
C GLN A 54 -10.75 -9.36 -1.90
N GLU A 55 -9.85 -9.16 -2.88
CA GLU A 55 -8.42 -9.13 -2.62
C GLU A 55 -8.03 -7.94 -1.74
N PHE A 56 -8.65 -6.77 -1.98
CA PHE A 56 -8.48 -5.60 -1.11
C PHE A 56 -8.83 -5.92 0.35
N PHE A 57 -9.98 -6.56 0.58
CA PHE A 57 -10.42 -6.96 1.92
C PHE A 57 -9.46 -7.95 2.55
N GLU A 58 -9.06 -9.01 1.83
CA GLU A 58 -8.16 -10.04 2.34
C GLU A 58 -6.82 -9.46 2.78
N GLN A 59 -6.19 -8.60 1.97
CA GLN A 59 -4.92 -7.96 2.31
C GLN A 59 -5.06 -7.01 3.50
N THR A 60 -6.13 -6.22 3.54
CA THR A 60 -6.41 -5.30 4.66
C THR A 60 -6.65 -6.07 5.95
N TRP A 61 -7.46 -7.14 5.91
CA TRP A 61 -7.79 -7.97 7.05
C TRP A 61 -6.56 -8.68 7.62
N GLN A 62 -5.72 -9.25 6.75
CA GLN A 62 -4.49 -9.90 7.15
C GLN A 62 -3.54 -8.94 7.86
N PHE A 63 -3.42 -7.71 7.37
CA PHE A 63 -2.58 -6.69 8.00
C PHE A 63 -3.11 -6.21 9.35
N LEU A 64 -4.42 -6.02 9.49
CA LEU A 64 -5.01 -5.55 10.75
C LEU A 64 -5.03 -6.62 11.85
N ASN A 65 -4.90 -7.90 11.50
CA ASN A 65 -4.91 -9.03 12.44
C ASN A 65 -3.56 -9.76 12.55
N SER A 66 -2.48 -9.16 12.03
CA SER A 66 -1.12 -9.70 12.14
C SER A 66 -0.42 -9.34 13.44
#